data_AF-A0A6A5C474-F1
#
_entry.id   AF-A0A6A5C474-F1
#
_cell.length_a   1.000
_cell.length_b   1.000
_cell.length_c   1.000
_cell.angle_alpha   90.00
_cell.angle_beta   90.00
_cell.angle_gamma   90.00
#
_symmetry.space_group_name_H-M   'P 1'
#
loop_
_entity.id
_entity.type
_entity.pdbx_description
1 polymer ?
#
loop_
_entity_poly.entity_id
_entity_poly.type
_entity_poly.pdbx_seq_one_letter_code
_entity_poly.pdbx_strand_id
1 'polypeptide(L)'
;MDIVLEQVVASPEERKELAYFKRLYYDLYVKDNQLSLSETTWNSLKPRALKRKHDQKQEESSILKKKKQDKDDPTTKGYKVNLIKLFDSGLLKEGDSLVYKNDGIVVKMKIGNRGTVTFTDPKTNKTEVLSHLKPLTRKIEESYSVTRKPKMWNAFFKVEEVNNRVVETRLKELREQYLRQLNKPVDHDSHGQALNEQKICSPRNMRVTIGDLFKAGFLAQADEIVYKGSRHFHATISDGRIKYKDPVTCTFEYFETVTTFKSHIKESGNAWACIFIRKDNQEVCLQSLRDAYVDKKK
;
A
#
# COMPACT_ATOMS: atom_id res chain seq x y z
N MET A 1 -40.39 -38.85 -11.85
CA MET A 1 -40.92 -37.67 -11.15
C MET A 1 -39.72 -36.95 -10.57
N ASP A 2 -39.23 -35.94 -11.27
CA ASP A 2 -38.07 -35.16 -10.83
C ASP A 2 -38.54 -34.03 -9.91
N ILE A 3 -38.05 -34.05 -8.67
CA ILE A 3 -38.30 -32.98 -7.71
C ILE A 3 -37.36 -31.83 -8.07
N VAL A 4 -37.90 -30.81 -8.73
CA VAL A 4 -37.24 -29.52 -8.92
C VAL A 4 -37.13 -28.85 -7.55
N LEU A 5 -35.94 -28.85 -6.95
CA LEU A 5 -35.63 -28.01 -5.80
C LEU A 5 -35.45 -26.57 -6.31
N GLU A 6 -36.55 -25.80 -6.29
CA GLU A 6 -36.49 -24.35 -6.41
C GLU A 6 -35.47 -23.80 -5.40
N GLN A 7 -34.43 -23.14 -5.90
CA GLN A 7 -33.50 -22.37 -5.07
C GLN A 7 -34.26 -21.16 -4.53
N VAL A 8 -34.86 -21.31 -3.35
CA VAL A 8 -35.39 -20.20 -2.57
C VAL A 8 -34.22 -19.25 -2.28
N VAL A 9 -34.20 -18.10 -2.96
CA VAL A 9 -33.21 -17.05 -2.74
C VAL A 9 -33.53 -16.38 -1.40
N ALA A 10 -32.99 -16.94 -0.33
CA ALA A 10 -33.16 -16.39 1.01
C ALA A 10 -32.67 -14.93 1.06
N SER A 11 -33.47 -14.06 1.66
CA SER A 11 -33.17 -12.64 1.86
C SER A 11 -31.89 -12.48 2.72
N PRO A 12 -31.21 -11.32 2.67
CA PRO A 12 -30.01 -11.08 3.48
C PRO A 12 -30.24 -11.26 4.99
N GLU A 13 -31.47 -11.07 5.46
CA GLU A 13 -31.87 -11.25 6.87
C GLU A 13 -32.08 -12.72 7.20
N GLU A 14 -32.80 -13.46 6.34
CA GLU A 14 -32.96 -14.92 6.47
C GLU A 14 -31.62 -15.65 6.44
N ARG A 15 -30.65 -15.18 5.65
CA ARG A 15 -29.28 -15.73 5.64
C ARG A 15 -28.54 -15.54 6.96
N LYS A 16 -28.80 -14.42 7.67
CA LYS A 16 -28.19 -14.16 8.98
C LYS A 16 -28.81 -15.05 10.05
N GLU A 17 -30.13 -15.20 10.02
CA GLU A 17 -30.86 -16.09 10.94
C GLU A 17 -30.46 -17.55 10.72
N LEU A 18 -30.36 -18.00 9.46
CA LEU A 18 -29.89 -19.35 9.13
C LEU A 18 -28.45 -19.59 9.61
N ALA A 19 -27.58 -18.58 9.51
CA ALA A 19 -26.21 -18.66 10.02
C ALA A 19 -26.16 -18.73 11.55
N TYR A 20 -27.05 -17.99 12.23
CA TYR A 20 -27.20 -18.03 13.68
C TYR A 20 -27.68 -19.41 14.15
N PHE A 21 -28.73 -19.95 13.53
CA PHE A 21 -29.26 -21.29 13.84
C PHE A 21 -28.25 -22.40 13.60
N LYS A 22 -27.51 -22.37 12.48
CA LYS A 22 -26.45 -23.36 12.20
C LYS A 22 -25.36 -23.33 13.26
N ARG A 23 -24.99 -22.15 13.74
CA ARG A 23 -23.99 -22.00 14.81
C ARG A 23 -24.52 -22.53 16.14
N LEU A 24 -25.75 -22.18 16.50
CA LEU A 24 -26.37 -22.63 17.74
C LEU A 24 -26.53 -24.16 17.75
N TYR A 25 -26.96 -24.76 16.65
CA TYR A 25 -27.06 -26.21 16.49
C TYR A 25 -25.70 -26.90 16.62
N TYR A 26 -24.67 -26.35 15.99
CA TYR A 26 -23.31 -26.87 16.09
C TYR A 26 -22.79 -26.81 17.53
N ASP A 27 -22.97 -25.67 18.21
CA ASP A 27 -22.49 -25.48 19.58
C ASP A 27 -23.25 -26.34 20.60
N LEU A 28 -24.55 -26.59 20.39
CA LEU A 28 -25.39 -27.36 21.33
C LEU A 28 -25.39 -28.88 21.09
N TYR A 29 -25.31 -29.33 19.83
CA TYR A 29 -25.55 -30.75 19.49
C TYR A 29 -24.34 -31.46 18.89
N VAL A 30 -23.43 -30.75 18.20
CA VAL A 30 -22.30 -31.36 17.48
C VAL A 30 -21.02 -31.31 18.31
N LYS A 31 -20.81 -30.24 19.08
CA LYS A 31 -19.60 -30.08 19.88
C LYS A 31 -19.51 -31.08 21.03
N ASP A 32 -20.65 -31.45 21.63
CA ASP A 32 -20.70 -32.32 22.81
C ASP A 32 -20.94 -33.80 22.47
N ASN A 33 -21.48 -34.12 21.29
CA ASN A 33 -21.58 -35.49 20.80
C ASN A 33 -20.49 -35.75 19.74
N GLN A 34 -19.43 -36.46 20.11
CA GLN A 34 -18.42 -36.98 19.18
C GLN A 34 -19.01 -38.06 18.24
N LEU A 35 -19.98 -37.69 17.41
CA LEU A 35 -20.44 -38.51 16.31
C LEU A 35 -19.46 -38.34 15.15
N SER A 36 -18.87 -39.45 14.74
CA SER A 36 -17.96 -39.60 13.62
C SER A 36 -18.64 -39.25 12.29
N LEU A 37 -18.80 -37.96 12.03
CA LEU A 37 -19.26 -37.46 10.74
C LEU A 37 -18.07 -37.35 9.77
N SER A 38 -18.31 -37.70 8.51
CA SER A 38 -17.33 -37.66 7.42
C SER A 38 -16.77 -36.24 7.19
N GLU A 39 -15.51 -36.17 6.76
CA GLU A 39 -14.71 -34.94 6.56
C GLU A 39 -15.38 -33.88 5.65
N THR A 40 -16.22 -34.31 4.71
CA THR A 40 -17.00 -33.46 3.82
C THR A 40 -18.10 -32.67 4.56
N THR A 41 -18.75 -33.29 5.56
CA THR A 41 -19.79 -32.66 6.37
C THR A 41 -19.17 -31.61 7.31
N TRP A 42 -17.98 -31.93 7.84
CA TRP A 42 -17.19 -31.05 8.71
C TRP A 42 -16.81 -29.70 8.08
N ASN A 43 -16.50 -29.68 6.79
CA ASN A 43 -16.09 -28.44 6.12
C ASN A 43 -17.27 -27.53 5.75
N SER A 44 -18.50 -28.05 5.72
CA SER A 44 -19.71 -27.27 5.43
C SER A 44 -20.29 -26.54 6.65
N LEU A 45 -19.95 -26.99 7.87
CA LEU A 45 -20.50 -26.48 9.14
C LEU A 45 -19.59 -25.50 9.86
N LYS A 46 -18.31 -25.40 9.48
CA LYS A 46 -17.36 -24.46 10.12
C LYS A 46 -17.73 -23.00 9.80
N PRO A 47 -18.03 -22.16 10.81
CA PRO A 47 -18.23 -20.75 10.59
C PRO A 47 -16.93 -20.10 10.09
N ARG A 48 -16.99 -19.38 8.96
CA ARG A 48 -15.85 -18.56 8.51
C ARG A 48 -15.61 -17.45 9.53
N ALA A 49 -14.53 -17.57 10.30
CA ALA A 49 -14.17 -16.64 11.35
C ALA A 49 -13.89 -15.23 10.80
N LEU A 50 -14.75 -14.28 11.19
CA LEU A 50 -14.46 -12.85 11.19
C LEU A 50 -13.42 -12.56 12.29
N LYS A 51 -12.20 -12.22 11.89
CA LYS A 51 -11.11 -11.85 12.81
C LYS A 51 -11.45 -10.58 13.59
N ARG A 52 -11.68 -10.71 14.91
CA ARG A 52 -11.45 -9.65 15.90
C ARG A 52 -10.20 -10.01 16.72
N LYS A 53 -9.39 -9.01 17.04
CA LYS A 53 -8.25 -9.07 17.97
C LYS A 53 -8.75 -8.76 19.38
N HIS A 54 -8.42 -9.56 20.39
CA HIS A 54 -7.56 -9.20 21.54
C HIS A 54 -7.49 -10.35 22.59
N ASP A 55 -6.27 -10.55 23.09
CA ASP A 55 -5.70 -11.25 24.26
C ASP A 55 -6.51 -12.21 25.16
N GLN A 56 -5.88 -13.37 25.46
CA GLN A 56 -5.41 -13.69 26.82
C GLN A 56 -4.31 -14.79 26.79
N LYS A 57 -3.35 -14.66 27.71
CA LYS A 57 -2.13 -15.47 27.91
C LYS A 57 -2.40 -16.73 28.74
N GLN A 58 -1.61 -17.79 28.50
CA GLN A 58 -0.83 -18.57 29.49
C GLN A 58 0.07 -19.54 28.68
N GLU A 59 1.37 -19.27 28.59
CA GLU A 59 2.46 -19.84 29.41
C GLU A 59 2.67 -21.34 29.21
N GLU A 60 3.67 -21.69 28.38
CA GLU A 60 4.61 -22.76 28.70
C GLU A 60 5.93 -22.54 27.95
N SER A 61 7.00 -22.78 28.69
CA SER A 61 8.39 -22.38 28.45
C SER A 61 9.11 -23.28 27.45
N SER A 62 9.79 -22.68 26.47
CA SER A 62 11.05 -23.22 25.95
C SER A 62 11.96 -22.11 25.44
N ILE A 63 13.20 -22.17 25.90
CA ILE A 63 14.28 -21.23 25.66
C ILE A 63 14.73 -21.37 24.20
N LEU A 64 14.20 -20.51 23.34
CA LEU A 64 14.78 -20.20 22.05
C LEU A 64 14.97 -18.69 22.03
N LYS A 65 16.24 -18.26 22.00
CA LYS A 65 16.64 -16.85 21.86
C LYS A 65 15.83 -16.22 20.74
N LYS A 66 14.78 -15.47 21.11
CA LYS A 66 14.00 -14.66 20.18
C LYS A 66 14.98 -13.70 19.52
N LYS A 67 15.26 -13.95 18.23
CA LYS A 67 15.83 -12.97 17.32
C LYS A 67 15.05 -11.68 17.58
N LYS A 68 15.73 -10.63 18.07
CA LYS A 68 15.13 -9.30 18.26
C LYS A 68 14.42 -8.98 16.96
N GLN A 69 13.10 -9.04 16.99
CA GLN A 69 12.28 -8.58 15.91
C GLN A 69 12.45 -7.07 15.98
N ASP A 70 13.29 -6.52 15.10
CA ASP A 70 13.33 -5.08 14.84
C ASP A 70 11.86 -4.68 14.69
N LYS A 71 11.35 -3.97 15.70
CA LYS A 71 10.00 -3.42 15.64
C LYS A 71 10.02 -2.53 14.42
N ASP A 72 9.17 -2.85 13.43
CA ASP A 72 8.93 -2.01 12.28
C ASP A 72 8.76 -0.56 12.75
N ASP A 73 9.75 0.26 12.42
CA ASP A 73 9.86 1.64 12.84
C ASP A 73 8.62 2.40 12.32
N PRO A 74 7.80 3.04 13.18
CA PRO A 74 6.50 3.60 12.81
C PRO A 74 6.56 4.64 11.69
N THR A 75 7.73 5.22 11.44
CA THR A 75 8.04 6.16 10.35
C THR A 75 7.96 5.54 8.95
N THR A 76 8.07 4.21 8.82
CA THR A 76 8.04 3.52 7.52
C THR A 76 6.66 3.01 7.10
N LYS A 77 5.67 3.06 8.01
CA LYS A 77 4.27 2.66 7.77
C LYS A 77 3.55 3.63 6.83
N GLY A 78 3.89 3.57 5.55
CA GLY A 78 3.28 4.41 4.52
C GLY A 78 4.09 4.49 3.23
N TYR A 79 5.38 4.16 3.29
CA TYR A 79 6.23 4.16 2.10
C TYR A 79 5.88 3.01 1.17
N LYS A 80 5.18 3.34 0.08
CA LYS A 80 4.99 2.44 -1.07
C LYS A 80 6.32 2.32 -1.80
N VAL A 81 7.01 1.20 -1.59
CA VAL A 81 8.21 0.82 -2.35
C VAL A 81 7.76 0.13 -3.63
N ASN A 82 8.40 0.43 -4.75
CA ASN A 82 8.22 -0.23 -6.05
C ASN A 82 9.61 -0.56 -6.63
N LEU A 83 9.66 -1.29 -7.76
CA LEU A 83 10.93 -1.70 -8.37
C LEU A 83 11.75 -0.48 -8.81
N ILE A 84 11.10 0.54 -9.36
CA ILE A 84 11.74 1.82 -9.72
C ILE A 84 12.52 2.39 -8.54
N LYS A 85 11.96 2.43 -7.33
CA LYS A 85 12.65 2.97 -6.15
C LYS A 85 13.87 2.15 -5.73
N LEU A 86 13.81 0.83 -5.87
CA LEU A 86 14.95 -0.04 -5.58
C LEU A 86 16.04 0.12 -6.66
N PHE A 87 15.65 0.41 -7.88
CA PHE A 87 16.55 0.74 -8.98
C PHE A 87 17.22 2.11 -8.76
N ASP A 88 16.43 3.15 -8.47
CA ASP A 88 16.91 4.51 -8.21
C ASP A 88 17.85 4.56 -6.98
N SER A 89 17.67 3.66 -6.00
CA SER A 89 18.55 3.54 -4.84
C SER A 89 19.79 2.67 -5.08
N GLY A 90 19.98 2.15 -6.30
CA GLY A 90 21.11 1.29 -6.68
C GLY A 90 21.07 -0.15 -6.12
N LEU A 91 19.95 -0.56 -5.50
CA LEU A 91 19.76 -1.92 -4.97
C LEU A 91 19.41 -2.92 -6.08
N LEU A 92 18.80 -2.42 -7.16
CA LEU A 92 18.61 -3.11 -8.44
C LEU A 92 19.34 -2.32 -9.53
N LYS A 93 19.82 -3.03 -10.55
CA LYS A 93 20.50 -2.49 -11.72
C LYS A 93 19.91 -3.09 -12.98
N GLU A 94 20.14 -2.40 -14.09
CA GLU A 94 19.77 -2.92 -15.40
C GLU A 94 20.63 -4.14 -15.74
N GLY A 95 19.99 -5.16 -16.33
CA GLY A 95 20.61 -6.45 -16.61
C GLY A 95 20.50 -7.46 -15.47
N ASP A 96 20.12 -7.04 -14.26
CA ASP A 96 19.94 -7.95 -13.13
C ASP A 96 18.89 -9.03 -13.45
N SER A 97 19.15 -10.25 -12.97
CA SER A 97 18.20 -11.35 -13.09
C SER A 97 17.20 -11.30 -11.96
N LEU A 98 15.92 -11.30 -12.30
CA LEU A 98 14.81 -11.37 -11.37
C LEU A 98 14.08 -12.70 -11.52
N VAL A 99 13.93 -13.44 -10.42
CA VAL A 99 13.29 -14.75 -10.43
C VAL A 99 12.06 -14.72 -9.53
N TYR A 100 10.91 -15.12 -10.07
CA TYR A 100 9.72 -15.44 -9.30
C TYR A 100 9.73 -16.93 -8.93
N LYS A 101 9.50 -17.25 -7.66
CA LYS A 101 9.36 -18.62 -7.16
C LYS A 101 8.12 -18.75 -6.29
N ASN A 102 7.21 -19.63 -6.66
CA ASN A 102 6.06 -19.99 -5.83
C ASN A 102 5.50 -21.36 -6.24
N ASP A 103 5.25 -22.25 -5.27
CA ASP A 103 4.65 -23.58 -5.49
C ASP A 103 5.24 -24.36 -6.68
N GLY A 104 6.58 -24.47 -6.73
CA GLY A 104 7.30 -25.19 -7.80
C GLY A 104 7.39 -24.44 -9.13
N ILE A 105 6.67 -23.33 -9.30
CA ILE A 105 6.78 -22.46 -10.48
C ILE A 105 8.00 -21.55 -10.31
N VAL A 106 8.88 -21.56 -11.31
CA VAL A 106 10.06 -20.70 -11.39
C VAL A 106 10.01 -19.92 -12.70
N VAL A 107 9.87 -18.59 -12.61
CA VAL A 107 9.86 -17.70 -13.77
C VAL A 107 11.08 -16.79 -13.69
N LYS A 108 11.96 -16.86 -14.69
CA LYS A 108 13.14 -16.01 -14.81
C LYS A 108 12.83 -14.83 -15.71
N MET A 109 13.21 -13.64 -15.26
CA MET A 109 13.00 -12.37 -15.95
C MET A 109 14.26 -11.52 -15.81
N LYS A 110 14.38 -10.48 -16.63
CA LYS A 110 15.46 -9.50 -16.53
C LYS A 110 14.90 -8.13 -16.14
N ILE A 111 15.69 -7.40 -15.37
CA ILE A 111 15.43 -6.00 -15.05
C ILE A 111 15.98 -5.15 -16.19
N GLY A 112 15.08 -4.43 -16.87
CA GLY A 112 15.43 -3.40 -17.84
C GLY A 112 15.59 -2.03 -17.17
N ASN A 113 15.81 -1.02 -18.01
CA ASN A 113 15.97 0.37 -17.58
C ASN A 113 14.84 0.82 -16.62
N ARG A 114 15.23 1.60 -15.59
CA ARG A 114 14.38 2.14 -14.53
C ARG A 114 13.58 1.09 -13.75
N GLY A 115 14.08 -0.13 -13.62
CA GLY A 115 13.41 -1.18 -12.85
C GLY A 115 12.16 -1.74 -13.54
N THR A 116 12.06 -1.61 -14.86
CA THR A 116 11.08 -2.32 -15.66
C THR A 116 11.44 -3.80 -15.76
N VAL A 117 10.42 -4.66 -15.88
CA VAL A 117 10.59 -6.10 -16.00
C VAL A 117 9.81 -6.56 -17.22
N THR A 118 10.50 -7.25 -18.10
CA THR A 118 9.88 -7.87 -19.27
C THR A 118 9.40 -9.26 -18.90
N PHE A 119 8.10 -9.49 -19.00
CA PHE A 119 7.46 -10.79 -18.80
C PHE A 119 6.87 -11.27 -20.12
N THR A 120 7.18 -12.50 -20.49
CA THR A 120 6.57 -13.17 -21.65
C THR A 120 5.65 -14.27 -21.12
N ASP A 121 4.36 -14.17 -21.46
CA ASP A 121 3.39 -15.19 -21.10
C ASP A 121 3.65 -16.47 -21.91
N PRO A 122 3.90 -17.63 -21.27
CA PRO A 122 4.16 -18.89 -21.96
C PRO A 122 2.97 -19.42 -22.78
N LYS A 123 1.74 -19.03 -22.45
CA LYS A 123 0.53 -19.52 -23.15
C LYS A 123 0.28 -18.74 -24.44
N THR A 124 0.51 -17.43 -24.41
CA THR A 124 0.16 -16.53 -25.52
C THR A 124 1.37 -16.02 -26.29
N ASN A 125 2.59 -16.27 -25.81
CA ASN A 125 3.84 -15.67 -26.29
C ASN A 125 3.82 -14.13 -26.35
N LYS A 126 2.89 -13.49 -25.66
CA LYS A 126 2.84 -12.03 -25.57
C LYS A 126 3.83 -11.55 -24.54
N THR A 127 4.67 -10.60 -24.96
CA THR A 127 5.65 -9.95 -24.10
C THR A 127 5.12 -8.61 -23.62
N GLU A 128 5.28 -8.34 -22.34
CA GLU A 128 4.82 -7.12 -21.70
C GLU A 128 5.88 -6.57 -20.76
N VAL A 129 5.94 -5.24 -20.67
CA VAL A 129 6.90 -4.52 -19.84
C VAL A 129 6.18 -3.93 -18.64
N LEU A 130 6.60 -4.31 -17.44
CA LEU A 130 5.92 -3.98 -16.18
C LEU A 130 6.93 -3.41 -15.17
N SER A 131 6.61 -2.27 -14.54
CA SER A 131 7.45 -1.64 -13.51
C SER A 131 6.93 -1.86 -12.08
N HIS A 132 5.78 -2.54 -11.95
CA HIS A 132 5.09 -2.76 -10.68
C HIS A 132 4.93 -4.26 -10.39
N LEU A 133 5.34 -4.69 -9.20
CA LEU A 133 5.24 -6.09 -8.78
C LEU A 133 3.80 -6.61 -8.73
N LYS A 134 2.81 -5.75 -8.41
CA LYS A 134 1.41 -6.20 -8.29
C LYS A 134 0.81 -6.66 -9.63
N PRO A 135 0.83 -5.85 -10.70
CA PRO A 135 0.49 -6.30 -12.05
C PRO A 135 1.29 -7.52 -12.50
N LEU A 136 2.61 -7.51 -12.26
CA LEU A 136 3.50 -8.60 -12.66
C LEU A 136 3.12 -9.93 -11.99
N THR A 137 2.87 -9.91 -10.68
CA THR A 137 2.47 -11.09 -9.91
C THR A 137 1.14 -11.64 -10.40
N ARG A 138 0.16 -10.76 -10.62
CA ARG A 138 -1.16 -11.15 -11.12
C ARG A 138 -1.05 -11.86 -12.48
N LYS A 139 -0.21 -11.33 -13.37
CA LYS A 139 0.00 -11.92 -14.70
C LYS A 139 0.71 -13.27 -14.64
N ILE A 140 1.72 -13.42 -13.80
CA ILE A 140 2.37 -14.71 -13.56
C ILE A 140 1.36 -15.71 -12.97
N GLU A 141 0.57 -15.30 -11.99
CA GLU A 141 -0.47 -16.14 -11.38
C GLU A 141 -1.52 -16.61 -12.40
N GLU A 142 -1.98 -15.72 -13.28
CA GLU A 142 -2.93 -16.03 -14.36
C GLU A 142 -2.31 -16.95 -15.42
N SER A 143 -1.07 -16.67 -15.84
CA SER A 143 -0.37 -17.42 -16.90
C SER A 143 -0.04 -18.85 -16.45
N TYR A 144 0.35 -19.04 -15.19
CA TYR A 144 0.76 -20.35 -14.64
C TYR A 144 -0.32 -21.02 -13.77
N SER A 145 -1.54 -20.46 -13.73
CA SER A 145 -2.67 -21.02 -12.97
C SER A 145 -2.33 -21.30 -11.49
N VAL A 146 -1.61 -20.36 -10.86
CA VAL A 146 -1.16 -20.46 -9.47
C VAL A 146 -2.36 -20.52 -8.53
N THR A 147 -2.49 -21.61 -7.77
CA THR A 147 -3.61 -21.81 -6.83
C THR A 147 -3.41 -21.11 -5.49
N ARG A 148 -2.16 -21.10 -4.97
CA ARG A 148 -1.82 -20.41 -3.72
C ARG A 148 -1.16 -19.07 -4.00
N LYS A 149 -1.86 -17.98 -3.64
CA LYS A 149 -1.34 -16.62 -3.83
C LYS A 149 -0.24 -16.31 -2.81
N PRO A 150 1.02 -16.10 -3.23
CA PRO A 150 2.10 -15.79 -2.31
C PRO A 150 2.01 -14.33 -1.84
N LYS A 151 2.70 -14.02 -0.74
CA LYS A 151 3.02 -12.64 -0.44
C LYS A 151 3.99 -12.13 -1.50
N MET A 152 3.51 -11.25 -2.38
CA MET A 152 4.22 -10.66 -3.51
C MET A 152 5.72 -10.43 -3.27
N TRP A 153 6.11 -9.64 -2.28
CA TRP A 153 7.54 -9.34 -1.99
C TRP A 153 8.39 -10.55 -1.60
N ASN A 154 7.78 -11.65 -1.15
CA ASN A 154 8.47 -12.88 -0.78
C ASN A 154 8.64 -13.83 -1.98
N ALA A 155 7.86 -13.62 -3.04
CA ALA A 155 7.84 -14.50 -4.19
C ALA A 155 8.95 -14.17 -5.19
N PHE A 156 9.60 -13.01 -5.08
CA PHE A 156 10.64 -12.59 -6.02
C PHE A 156 12.02 -12.50 -5.39
N PHE A 157 13.02 -12.83 -6.19
CA PHE A 157 14.42 -12.90 -5.85
C PHE A 157 15.23 -12.15 -6.90
N LYS A 158 16.16 -11.32 -6.46
CA LYS A 158 17.28 -10.85 -7.26
C LYS A 158 18.32 -11.98 -7.28
N VAL A 159 18.82 -12.31 -8.46
CA VAL A 159 19.84 -13.34 -8.63
C VAL A 159 21.07 -12.69 -9.25
N GLU A 160 22.19 -12.80 -8.55
CA GLU A 160 23.49 -12.29 -8.97
C GLU A 160 24.50 -13.41 -8.93
N GLU A 161 25.42 -13.41 -9.90
CA GLU A 161 26.56 -14.31 -9.88
C GLU A 161 27.77 -13.55 -9.33
N VAL A 162 28.27 -14.01 -8.18
CA VAL A 162 29.42 -13.41 -7.50
C VAL A 162 30.43 -14.52 -7.26
N ASN A 163 31.63 -14.40 -7.84
CA ASN A 163 32.71 -15.38 -7.70
C ASN A 163 32.28 -16.82 -8.02
N ASN A 164 31.62 -17.04 -9.17
CA ASN A 164 31.05 -18.32 -9.61
C ASN A 164 30.04 -18.95 -8.64
N ARG A 165 29.45 -18.15 -7.74
CA ARG A 165 28.36 -18.57 -6.86
C ARG A 165 27.13 -17.75 -7.16
N VAL A 166 26.01 -18.45 -7.30
CA VAL A 166 24.69 -17.83 -7.47
C VAL A 166 24.20 -17.37 -6.11
N VAL A 167 24.05 -16.06 -5.93
CA VAL A 167 23.49 -15.45 -4.73
C VAL A 167 22.05 -15.02 -5.05
N GLU A 168 21.10 -15.57 -4.29
CA GLU A 168 19.69 -15.19 -4.39
C GLU A 168 19.31 -14.30 -3.20
N THR A 169 18.94 -13.06 -3.47
CA THR A 169 18.49 -12.10 -2.46
C THR A 169 17.00 -11.85 -2.62
N ARG A 170 16.20 -11.94 -1.54
CA ARG A 170 14.76 -11.69 -1.67
C ARG A 170 14.48 -10.21 -1.92
N LEU A 171 13.52 -9.91 -2.79
CA LEU A 171 13.09 -8.51 -3.00
C LEU A 171 12.53 -7.88 -1.73
N LYS A 172 11.95 -8.68 -0.82
CA LYS A 172 11.58 -8.23 0.53
C LYS A 172 12.78 -7.67 1.31
N GLU A 173 13.93 -8.33 1.24
CA GLU A 173 15.14 -7.91 1.96
C GLU A 173 15.69 -6.61 1.38
N LEU A 174 15.71 -6.48 0.05
CA LEU A 174 16.07 -5.23 -0.62
C LEU A 174 15.10 -4.09 -0.25
N ARG A 175 13.81 -4.39 -0.15
CA ARG A 175 12.80 -3.43 0.32
C ARG A 175 13.07 -2.98 1.76
N GLU A 176 13.43 -3.89 2.65
CA GLU A 176 13.76 -3.57 4.04
C GLU A 176 15.07 -2.77 4.12
N GLN A 177 16.09 -3.10 3.32
CA GLN A 177 17.31 -2.30 3.19
C GLN A 177 17.02 -0.88 2.73
N TYR A 178 16.18 -0.70 1.71
CA TYR A 178 15.76 0.63 1.24
C TYR A 178 15.05 1.42 2.34
N LEU A 179 14.13 0.80 3.08
CA LEU A 179 13.43 1.47 4.17
C LEU A 179 14.39 1.86 5.31
N ARG A 180 15.41 1.05 5.60
CA ARG A 180 16.47 1.39 6.56
C ARG A 180 17.35 2.54 6.07
N GLN A 181 17.67 2.62 4.77
CA GLN A 181 18.41 3.75 4.20
C GLN A 181 17.65 5.08 4.39
N LEU A 182 16.32 5.06 4.29
CA LEU A 182 15.49 6.24 4.56
C LEU A 182 15.49 6.67 6.04
N ASN A 183 15.78 5.74 6.94
CA ASN A 183 15.77 5.94 8.39
C ASN A 183 17.17 6.09 8.99
N LYS A 184 18.23 6.21 8.17
CA LYS A 184 19.55 6.54 8.73
C LYS A 184 19.43 7.92 9.41
N PRO A 185 19.71 8.03 10.71
CA PRO A 185 19.90 9.35 11.31
C PRO A 185 21.03 10.02 10.52
N VAL A 186 20.77 11.25 10.08
CA VAL A 186 21.84 12.14 9.65
C VAL A 186 22.64 12.39 10.92
N ASP A 187 23.77 11.71 11.07
CA ASP A 187 24.75 12.09 12.08
C ASP A 187 25.15 13.53 11.76
N HIS A 188 24.61 14.45 12.57
CA HIS A 188 24.93 15.87 12.56
C HIS A 188 26.30 16.04 13.22
N ASP A 189 27.36 15.52 12.59
CA ASP A 189 28.73 15.80 13.02
C ASP A 189 29.66 15.68 11.82
N SER A 190 29.78 16.78 11.08
CA SER A 190 31.05 17.38 10.62
C SER A 190 30.81 18.27 9.40
N HIS A 191 31.16 19.55 9.58
CA HIS A 191 31.50 20.56 8.58
C HIS A 191 30.57 20.80 7.38
N GLY A 192 29.90 21.95 7.44
CA GLY A 192 29.42 22.62 6.25
C GLY A 192 30.57 23.02 5.34
N GLN A 193 30.45 22.68 4.06
CA GLN A 193 30.67 23.56 2.93
C GLN A 193 30.20 22.86 1.65
N ALA A 194 29.41 23.61 0.88
CA ALA A 194 29.22 23.49 -0.57
C ALA A 194 29.17 22.07 -1.18
N LEU A 195 27.96 21.52 -1.30
CA LEU A 195 27.61 20.61 -2.41
C LEU A 195 26.16 20.86 -2.81
N ASN A 196 25.99 22.04 -3.40
CA ASN A 196 24.86 22.38 -4.24
C ASN A 196 25.12 21.78 -5.62
N GLU A 197 25.05 20.45 -5.73
CA GLU A 197 25.09 19.76 -7.03
C GLU A 197 23.69 19.29 -7.41
N GLN A 198 23.04 20.18 -8.15
CA GLN A 198 22.10 19.91 -9.25
C GLN A 198 21.48 18.50 -9.29
N LYS A 199 20.49 18.27 -8.42
CA LYS A 199 19.39 17.37 -8.78
C LYS A 199 18.67 18.00 -9.95
N ILE A 200 18.92 17.51 -11.17
CA ILE A 200 18.01 17.68 -12.29
C ILE A 200 16.73 16.91 -11.93
N CYS A 201 15.87 17.56 -11.15
CA CYS A 201 14.55 17.08 -10.84
C CYS A 201 13.74 17.19 -12.12
N SER A 202 13.39 16.04 -12.69
CA SER A 202 12.26 15.97 -13.61
C SER A 202 11.06 16.73 -12.99
N PRO A 203 10.49 17.73 -13.69
CA PRO A 203 9.45 18.60 -13.13
C PRO A 203 8.20 17.87 -12.63
N ARG A 204 7.99 16.62 -13.07
CA ARG A 204 6.81 15.81 -12.69
C ARG A 204 6.84 15.25 -11.26
N ASN A 205 8.00 15.23 -10.59
CA ASN A 205 8.14 14.68 -9.23
C ASN A 205 8.34 15.75 -8.14
N MET A 206 8.15 17.03 -8.47
CA MET A 206 8.27 18.10 -7.47
C MET A 206 7.20 17.92 -6.37
N ARG A 207 7.67 17.67 -5.14
CA ARG A 207 6.81 17.70 -3.95
C ARG A 207 6.47 19.15 -3.64
N VAL A 208 5.30 19.59 -4.09
CA VAL A 208 4.77 20.93 -3.80
C VAL A 208 4.03 20.88 -2.47
N THR A 209 4.43 21.73 -1.52
CA THR A 209 3.75 21.94 -0.24
C THR A 209 2.78 23.13 -0.32
N ILE A 210 1.90 23.27 0.67
CA ILE A 210 1.03 24.46 0.76
C ILE A 210 1.87 25.72 1.00
N GLY A 211 2.93 25.60 1.80
CA GLY A 211 3.89 26.68 2.05
C GLY A 211 4.60 27.14 0.79
N ASP A 212 4.88 26.24 -0.16
CA ASP A 212 5.49 26.61 -1.45
C ASP A 212 4.55 27.47 -2.31
N LEU A 213 3.28 27.10 -2.37
CA LEU A 213 2.26 27.86 -3.10
C LEU A 213 1.98 29.21 -2.44
N PHE A 214 1.97 29.26 -1.10
CA PHE A 214 1.83 30.48 -0.32
C PHE A 214 3.00 31.45 -0.55
N LYS A 215 4.25 30.97 -0.42
CA LYS A 215 5.46 31.79 -0.65
C LYS A 215 5.57 32.29 -2.09
N ALA A 216 5.07 31.53 -3.05
CA ALA A 216 5.06 31.93 -4.46
C ALA A 216 3.86 32.83 -4.84
N GLY A 217 2.99 33.18 -3.89
CA GLY A 217 1.86 34.08 -4.08
C GLY A 217 0.62 33.45 -4.74
N PHE A 218 0.59 32.13 -4.91
CA PHE A 218 -0.59 31.43 -5.42
C PHE A 218 -1.69 31.29 -4.35
N LEU A 219 -1.31 31.27 -3.08
CA LEU A 219 -2.20 31.24 -1.93
C LEU A 219 -1.97 32.47 -1.04
N ALA A 220 -3.01 32.93 -0.38
CA ALA A 220 -2.98 34.05 0.56
C ALA A 220 -3.50 33.62 1.94
N GLN A 221 -3.25 34.46 2.94
CA GLN A 221 -3.74 34.24 4.30
C GLN A 221 -5.27 34.31 4.30
N ALA A 222 -5.90 33.40 5.05
CA ALA A 222 -7.36 33.25 5.15
C ALA A 222 -8.07 32.84 3.85
N ASP A 223 -7.35 32.41 2.81
CA ASP A 223 -7.96 31.78 1.63
C ASP A 223 -8.86 30.62 2.07
N GLU A 224 -10.14 30.67 1.68
CA GLU A 224 -11.11 29.63 2.01
C GLU A 224 -10.87 28.37 1.18
N ILE A 225 -10.74 27.25 1.87
CA ILE A 225 -10.62 25.93 1.26
C ILE A 225 -11.97 25.23 1.33
N VAL A 226 -12.44 24.81 0.16
CA VAL A 226 -13.61 23.96 -0.01
C VAL A 226 -13.14 22.60 -0.52
N TYR A 227 -13.47 21.53 0.20
CA TYR A 227 -13.26 20.18 -0.30
C TYR A 227 -14.54 19.59 -0.87
N LYS A 228 -14.46 19.15 -2.12
CA LYS A 228 -15.53 18.55 -2.90
C LYS A 228 -15.27 17.05 -3.09
N GLY A 229 -15.25 16.31 -2.00
CA GLY A 229 -15.20 14.84 -2.01
C GLY A 229 -16.47 14.21 -1.45
N SER A 230 -16.37 12.97 -0.94
CA SER A 230 -17.55 12.29 -0.37
C SER A 230 -18.13 12.99 0.86
N ARG A 231 -17.31 13.83 1.51
CA ARG A 231 -17.70 14.72 2.60
C ARG A 231 -17.35 16.14 2.23
N HIS A 232 -18.19 17.08 2.65
CA HIS A 232 -17.94 18.51 2.45
C HIS A 232 -17.44 19.10 3.76
N PHE A 233 -16.37 19.87 3.69
CA PHE A 233 -15.86 20.61 4.83
C PHE A 233 -15.19 21.90 4.37
N HIS A 234 -15.05 22.80 5.33
CA HIS A 234 -14.39 24.09 5.18
C HIS A 234 -13.08 24.10 5.96
N ALA A 235 -12.03 24.60 5.33
CA ALA A 235 -10.75 24.92 5.96
C ALA A 235 -10.29 26.29 5.48
N THR A 236 -9.24 26.84 6.06
CA THR A 236 -8.64 28.10 5.61
C THR A 236 -7.13 27.96 5.50
N ILE A 237 -6.48 28.83 4.73
CA ILE A 237 -5.02 28.93 4.73
C ILE A 237 -4.57 29.81 5.89
N SER A 238 -3.60 29.32 6.68
CA SER A 238 -2.95 30.08 7.74
C SER A 238 -1.46 29.76 7.81
N ASP A 239 -0.60 30.78 7.75
CA ASP A 239 0.87 30.64 7.80
C ASP A 239 1.41 29.57 6.84
N GLY A 240 0.90 29.54 5.60
CA GLY A 240 1.30 28.55 4.60
C GLY A 240 0.90 27.11 4.92
N ARG A 241 -0.11 26.90 5.77
CA ARG A 241 -0.68 25.60 6.12
C ARG A 241 -2.19 25.61 5.97
N ILE A 242 -2.79 24.43 5.82
CA ILE A 242 -4.25 24.26 5.90
C ILE A 242 -4.63 24.26 7.37
N LYS A 243 -5.39 25.26 7.81
CA LYS A 243 -6.03 25.34 9.12
C LYS A 243 -7.44 24.75 9.00
N TYR A 244 -7.68 23.66 9.71
CA TYR A 244 -8.95 22.95 9.71
C TYR A 244 -9.48 22.86 11.15
N LYS A 245 -10.78 23.04 11.32
CA LYS A 245 -11.45 22.85 12.61
C LYS A 245 -12.10 21.48 12.61
N ASP A 246 -11.61 20.57 13.44
CA ASP A 246 -12.21 19.25 13.57
C ASP A 246 -13.62 19.39 14.18
N PRO A 247 -14.68 18.89 13.52
CA PRO A 247 -16.05 19.02 14.00
C PRO A 247 -16.34 18.16 15.23
N VAL A 248 -15.53 17.15 15.53
CA VAL A 248 -15.68 16.24 16.67
C VAL A 248 -15.03 16.82 17.91
N THR A 249 -13.77 17.26 17.79
CA THR A 249 -13.01 17.77 18.94
C THR A 249 -13.11 19.29 19.12
N CYS A 250 -13.66 20.00 18.12
CA CYS A 250 -13.72 21.47 18.06
C CYS A 250 -12.35 22.17 18.11
N THR A 251 -11.25 21.44 17.91
CA THR A 251 -9.88 21.97 17.92
C THR A 251 -9.42 22.36 16.53
N PHE A 252 -8.51 23.33 16.46
CA PHE A 252 -7.84 23.68 15.21
C PHE A 252 -6.60 22.82 14.98
N GLU A 253 -6.50 22.26 13.79
CA GLU A 253 -5.35 21.49 13.32
C GLU A 253 -4.73 22.14 12.08
N TYR A 254 -3.42 21.94 11.91
CA TYR A 254 -2.64 22.56 10.86
C TYR A 254 -1.92 21.51 10.01
N PHE A 255 -2.04 21.62 8.69
CA PHE A 255 -1.48 20.64 7.75
C PHE A 255 -0.59 21.31 6.71
N GLU A 256 0.65 20.85 6.60
CA GLU A 256 1.64 21.38 5.64
C GLU A 256 1.40 20.91 4.21
N THR A 257 0.70 19.78 4.02
CA THR A 257 0.45 19.20 2.71
C THR A 257 -1.01 18.75 2.56
N VAL A 258 -1.47 18.76 1.31
CA VAL A 258 -2.77 18.19 0.92
C VAL A 258 -2.90 16.70 1.29
N THR A 259 -1.79 15.95 1.22
CA THR A 259 -1.78 14.51 1.49
C THR A 259 -1.94 14.21 2.98
N THR A 260 -1.27 14.98 3.85
CA THR A 260 -1.39 14.82 5.30
C THR A 260 -2.80 15.22 5.75
N PHE A 261 -3.32 16.32 5.21
CA PHE A 261 -4.69 16.74 5.44
C PHE A 261 -5.72 15.67 5.02
N LYS A 262 -5.59 15.13 3.80
CA LYS A 262 -6.43 14.04 3.30
C LYS A 262 -6.43 12.81 4.21
N SER A 263 -5.25 12.44 4.73
CA SER A 263 -5.11 11.27 5.60
C SER A 263 -5.86 11.48 6.93
N HIS A 264 -5.84 12.69 7.46
CA HIS A 264 -6.56 13.06 8.67
C HIS A 264 -8.08 12.93 8.50
N ILE A 265 -8.64 13.47 7.40
CA ILE A 265 -10.08 13.40 7.09
C ILE A 265 -10.55 12.03 6.59
N LYS A 266 -9.65 11.04 6.45
CA LYS A 266 -9.92 9.65 6.01
C LYS A 266 -10.59 9.53 4.63
N GLU A 267 -10.32 10.48 3.74
CA GLU A 267 -10.88 10.49 2.39
C GLU A 267 -10.05 9.61 1.42
N SER A 268 -10.66 9.19 0.30
CA SER A 268 -10.00 8.42 -0.77
C SER A 268 -9.87 9.26 -2.05
N GLY A 269 -9.13 8.80 -3.07
CA GLY A 269 -8.99 9.55 -4.35
C GLY A 269 -7.83 10.57 -4.46
N ASN A 270 -7.86 11.47 -5.44
CA ASN A 270 -6.81 12.48 -5.62
C ASN A 270 -7.16 13.77 -4.88
N ALA A 271 -6.60 13.98 -3.69
CA ALA A 271 -6.97 15.14 -2.87
C ALA A 271 -6.61 16.49 -3.50
N TRP A 272 -5.62 16.57 -4.38
CA TRP A 272 -5.31 17.82 -5.07
C TRP A 272 -6.44 18.26 -6.01
N ALA A 273 -7.09 17.31 -6.68
CA ALA A 273 -8.19 17.57 -7.61
C ALA A 273 -9.53 17.84 -6.91
N CYS A 274 -9.65 17.46 -5.63
CA CYS A 274 -10.87 17.60 -4.84
C CYS A 274 -10.84 18.79 -3.88
N ILE A 275 -9.73 19.54 -3.82
CA ILE A 275 -9.59 20.74 -3.01
C ILE A 275 -9.66 21.97 -3.91
N PHE A 276 -10.50 22.92 -3.52
CA PHE A 276 -10.71 24.18 -4.20
C PHE A 276 -10.45 25.33 -3.24
N ILE A 277 -9.87 26.40 -3.75
CA ILE A 277 -9.76 27.67 -3.05
C ILE A 277 -10.87 28.57 -3.56
N ARG A 278 -11.66 29.17 -2.67
CA ARG A 278 -12.66 30.16 -3.04
C ARG A 278 -12.04 31.56 -2.92
N LYS A 279 -11.95 32.27 -4.05
CA LYS A 279 -11.51 33.67 -4.16
C LYS A 279 -12.55 34.43 -4.95
N ASP A 280 -13.05 35.56 -4.44
CA ASP A 280 -13.93 36.47 -5.19
C ASP A 280 -15.12 35.77 -5.89
N ASN A 281 -15.78 34.83 -5.19
CA ASN A 281 -16.86 33.97 -5.70
C ASN A 281 -16.48 33.01 -6.84
N GLN A 282 -15.19 32.88 -7.17
CA GLN A 282 -14.65 31.86 -8.05
C GLN A 282 -13.97 30.74 -7.24
N GLU A 283 -14.07 29.52 -7.74
CA GLU A 283 -13.40 28.37 -7.15
C GLU A 283 -12.27 27.91 -8.05
N VAL A 284 -11.05 27.95 -7.52
CA VAL A 284 -9.84 27.52 -8.24
C VAL A 284 -9.36 26.20 -7.66
N CYS A 285 -9.19 25.20 -8.52
CA CYS A 285 -8.69 23.90 -8.09
C CYS A 285 -7.22 24.00 -7.63
N LEU A 286 -6.91 23.39 -6.49
CA LEU A 286 -5.56 23.40 -5.94
C LEU A 286 -4.56 22.62 -6.81
N GLN A 287 -5.04 21.61 -7.55
CA GLN A 287 -4.25 20.93 -8.58
C GLN A 287 -3.81 21.90 -9.68
N SER A 288 -4.69 22.77 -10.17
CA SER A 288 -4.36 23.77 -11.19
C SER A 288 -3.32 24.78 -10.69
N LEU A 289 -3.43 25.22 -9.42
CA LEU A 289 -2.43 26.09 -8.79
C LEU A 289 -1.06 25.40 -8.67
N ARG A 290 -1.06 24.10 -8.33
CA ARG A 290 0.15 23.29 -8.29
C ARG A 290 0.79 23.18 -9.67
N ASP A 291 0.00 22.91 -10.70
CA ASP A 291 0.51 22.73 -12.06
C ASP A 291 1.09 24.05 -12.60
N ALA A 292 0.40 25.18 -12.36
CA ALA A 292 0.91 26.51 -12.69
C ALA A 292 2.22 26.85 -11.95
N TYR A 293 2.33 26.47 -10.66
CA TYR A 293 3.57 26.63 -9.91
C TYR A 293 4.72 25.79 -10.49
N VAL A 294 4.45 24.54 -10.87
CA VAL A 294 5.45 23.65 -11.48
C VAL A 294 5.88 24.18 -12.84
N ASP A 295 4.96 24.69 -13.66
CA ASP A 295 5.27 25.27 -14.96
C ASP A 295 6.07 26.56 -14.84
N LYS A 296 5.79 27.42 -13.85
CA LYS A 296 6.61 28.61 -13.56
C LYS A 296 8.04 28.28 -13.10
N LYS A 297 8.29 27.05 -12.63
CA LYS A 297 9.61 26.58 -12.16
C LYS A 297 10.39 25.75 -13.19
N LYS A 298 9.81 25.48 -14.35
CA LYS A 298 10.54 24.93 -15.50
C LYS A 298 11.28 26.04 -16.24
#